data_AF-A0A9E0RRU6-F1
#
_entry.id   AF-A0A9E0RRU6-F1
#
_cell.length_a   1.000
_cell.length_b   1.000
_cell.length_c   1.000
_cell.angle_alpha   90.00
_cell.angle_beta   90.00
_cell.angle_gamma   90.00
#
_symmetry.space_group_name_H-M   'P 1'
#
loop_
_entity.id
_entity.type
_entity.pdbx_description
1 polymer ?
#
loop_
_entity_poly.entity_id
_entity_poly.type
_entity_poly.pdbx_seq_one_letter_code
_entity_poly.pdbx_strand_id
1 'polypeptide(L)'
;VIYIPSLWWHQVESLAKVNGLINFWWAQQQPALGAPMDAFTHALLSIKQLPRPEREAWQALFDYYVFSESATDRDYWPSDRPDRTCVIEDPLARQLRAELTNHLRR
;
A
#
# COMPACT_ATOMS: atom_id res chain seq x y z
N VAL A 1 10.02 25.15 -10.09
CA VAL A 1 9.40 24.24 -9.09
C VAL A 1 9.27 22.89 -9.75
N ILE A 2 9.70 21.80 -9.08
CA ILE A 2 9.66 20.43 -9.59
C ILE A 2 8.73 19.59 -8.70
N TYR A 3 7.88 18.77 -9.30
CA TYR A 3 7.12 17.75 -8.59
C TYR A 3 7.84 16.41 -8.76
N ILE A 4 8.14 15.75 -7.64
CA ILE A 4 8.78 14.43 -7.62
C ILE A 4 7.77 13.47 -7.00
N PRO A 5 7.15 12.57 -7.80
CA PRO A 5 6.22 11.58 -7.26
C PRO A 5 6.90 10.66 -6.25
N SER A 6 6.13 10.09 -5.33
CA SER A 6 6.63 9.09 -4.40
C SER A 6 7.32 7.94 -5.13
N LEU A 7 8.39 7.41 -4.53
CA LEU A 7 9.24 6.33 -5.06
C LEU A 7 10.11 6.68 -6.28
N TRP A 8 10.07 7.91 -6.80
CA TRP A 8 10.95 8.30 -7.90
C TRP A 8 12.39 8.50 -7.43
N TRP A 9 13.29 7.73 -8.01
CA TRP A 9 14.72 7.96 -7.87
C TRP A 9 15.11 9.24 -8.61
N HIS A 10 15.88 10.09 -7.95
CA HIS A 10 16.35 11.33 -8.53
C HIS A 10 17.72 11.67 -7.95
N GLN A 11 18.56 12.26 -8.79
CA GLN A 11 19.87 12.79 -8.41
C GLN A 11 19.85 14.30 -8.64
N VAL A 12 20.48 15.04 -7.72
CA VAL A 12 20.56 16.50 -7.77
C VAL A 12 22.03 16.92 -7.72
N GLU A 13 22.44 17.76 -8.66
CA GLU A 13 23.78 18.36 -8.71
C GLU A 13 23.70 19.89 -8.53
N SER A 14 24.65 20.43 -7.77
CA SER A 14 24.77 21.85 -7.45
C SER A 14 25.97 22.46 -8.20
N LEU A 15 25.71 23.07 -9.36
CA LEU A 15 26.76 23.46 -10.30
C LEU A 15 27.47 24.80 -9.95
N ALA A 16 26.89 25.61 -9.07
CA ALA A 16 27.46 26.88 -8.65
C ALA A 16 28.28 26.78 -7.35
N LYS A 17 29.08 27.81 -7.03
CA LYS A 17 29.84 27.88 -5.76
C LYS A 17 28.93 27.95 -4.52
N VAL A 18 27.70 28.44 -4.66
CA VAL A 18 26.66 28.50 -3.61
C VAL A 18 25.31 28.15 -4.26
N ASN A 19 24.55 27.25 -3.64
CA ASN A 19 23.24 26.80 -4.10
C ASN A 19 22.28 26.72 -2.89
N GLY A 20 20.98 26.82 -3.14
CA GLY A 20 19.94 26.68 -2.12
C GLY A 20 18.73 25.93 -2.67
N LEU A 21 18.12 25.08 -1.84
CA LEU A 21 16.96 24.27 -2.18
C LEU A 21 16.01 24.20 -0.98
N ILE A 22 14.72 24.36 -1.25
CA ILE A 22 13.64 24.12 -0.28
C ILE A 22 12.76 23.02 -0.88
N ASN A 23 12.41 22.03 -0.06
CA ASN A 23 11.56 20.92 -0.47
C ASN A 23 10.40 20.76 0.51
N PHE A 24 9.23 20.41 -0.02
CA PHE A 24 8.01 20.19 0.76
C PHE A 24 7.61 18.73 0.60
N TRP A 25 7.41 18.05 1.72
CA TRP A 25 6.99 16.66 1.76
C TRP A 25 5.62 16.58 2.40
N TRP A 26 4.70 15.87 1.77
CA TRP A 26 3.39 15.58 2.32
C TRP A 26 2.94 14.19 1.87
N ALA A 27 2.09 13.55 2.67
CA ALA A 27 1.42 12.33 2.28
C ALA A 27 0.02 12.68 1.78
N GLN A 28 -0.42 12.05 0.69
CA GLN A 28 -1.79 12.20 0.20
C GLN A 28 -2.78 11.29 0.94
N GLN A 29 -2.28 10.25 1.62
CA GLN A 29 -3.10 9.26 2.34
C GLN A 29 -3.46 9.73 3.75
N GLN A 30 -4.62 9.28 4.24
CA GLN A 30 -5.04 9.52 5.62
C GLN A 30 -4.14 8.76 6.60
N PRO A 31 -3.66 9.39 7.70
CA PRO A 31 -2.81 8.73 8.68
C PRO A 31 -3.39 7.42 9.24
N ALA A 32 -4.72 7.29 9.26
CA ALA A 32 -5.44 6.10 9.71
C ALA A 32 -5.17 4.85 8.86
N LEU A 33 -4.63 4.97 7.64
CA LEU A 33 -4.43 3.84 6.72
C LEU A 33 -3.07 3.13 6.86
N GLY A 34 -2.14 3.68 7.66
CA GLY A 34 -0.81 3.09 7.87
C GLY A 34 0.19 3.41 6.75
N ALA A 35 1.44 2.97 6.90
CA ALA A 35 2.51 3.25 5.95
C ALA A 35 2.66 2.12 4.91
N PRO A 36 2.75 2.40 3.59
CA PRO A 36 2.94 1.38 2.56
C PRO A 36 4.19 0.49 2.76
N MET A 37 5.23 1.04 3.39
CA MET A 37 6.46 0.30 3.69
C MET A 37 6.24 -0.83 4.71
N ASP A 38 5.27 -0.71 5.63
CA ASP A 38 4.96 -1.76 6.59
C ASP A 38 4.34 -2.97 5.88
N ALA A 39 3.42 -2.72 4.95
CA ALA A 39 2.81 -3.76 4.12
C ALA A 39 3.86 -4.46 3.23
N PHE A 40 4.74 -3.68 2.58
CA PHE A 40 5.84 -4.23 1.79
C PHE A 40 6.77 -5.11 2.63
N THR A 41 7.17 -4.63 3.81
CA THR A 41 8.09 -5.34 4.71
C THR A 41 7.46 -6.66 5.18
N HIS A 42 6.18 -6.65 5.52
CA HIS A 42 5.49 -7.87 5.93
C HIS A 42 5.35 -8.87 4.76
N ALA A 43 5.02 -8.42 3.56
CA ALA A 43 4.98 -9.28 2.36
C ALA A 43 6.37 -9.87 2.03
N LEU A 44 7.43 -9.08 2.19
CA LEU A 44 8.80 -9.57 2.03
C LEU A 44 9.11 -10.70 3.03
N LEU A 45 8.69 -10.53 4.28
CA LEU A 45 8.89 -11.52 5.34
C LEU A 45 8.12 -12.82 5.09
N SER A 46 6.84 -12.74 4.66
CA SER A 46 5.94 -13.90 4.62
C SER A 46 5.81 -14.57 3.25
N ILE A 47 6.03 -13.84 2.14
CA ILE A 47 5.75 -14.34 0.78
C ILE A 47 7.02 -14.61 -0.02
N LYS A 48 8.08 -13.82 0.17
CA LYS A 48 9.26 -13.82 -0.73
C LYS A 48 9.90 -15.20 -0.93
N GLN A 49 9.90 -16.04 0.11
CA GLN A 49 10.56 -17.35 0.10
C GLN A 49 9.61 -18.53 -0.18
N LEU A 50 8.31 -18.31 -0.37
CA LEU A 50 7.36 -19.38 -0.69
C LEU A 50 7.70 -20.04 -2.03
N PRO A 51 7.30 -21.30 -2.28
CA PRO A 51 7.39 -21.92 -3.60
C PRO A 51 6.76 -21.04 -4.70
N ARG A 52 7.28 -21.16 -5.92
CA ARG A 52 6.84 -20.32 -7.04
C ARG A 52 5.31 -20.33 -7.26
N PRO A 53 4.62 -21.48 -7.28
CA PRO A 53 3.17 -21.49 -7.49
C PRO A 53 2.39 -20.72 -6.42
N GLU A 54 2.85 -20.78 -5.16
CA GLU A 54 2.22 -20.05 -4.06
C GLU A 54 2.43 -18.55 -4.19
N ARG A 55 3.64 -18.11 -4.57
CA ARG A 55 3.89 -16.68 -4.82
C ARG A 55 3.04 -16.13 -5.96
N GLU A 56 2.85 -16.91 -7.03
CA GLU A 56 1.98 -16.53 -8.15
C GLU A 56 0.51 -16.42 -7.71
N ALA A 57 0.03 -17.33 -6.86
CA ALA A 57 -1.31 -17.25 -6.29
C ALA A 57 -1.49 -16.00 -5.38
N TRP A 58 -0.50 -15.71 -4.53
CA TRP A 58 -0.51 -14.50 -3.71
C TRP A 58 -0.43 -13.22 -4.55
N GLN A 59 0.38 -13.20 -5.61
CA GLN A 59 0.44 -12.08 -6.54
C GLN A 59 -0.94 -11.79 -7.14
N ALA A 60 -1.65 -12.81 -7.63
CA ALA A 60 -3.00 -12.64 -8.16
C ALA A 60 -3.99 -12.07 -7.11
N LEU A 61 -3.85 -12.46 -5.84
CA LEU A 61 -4.64 -11.88 -4.75
C LEU A 61 -4.29 -10.41 -4.50
N PHE A 62 -3.01 -10.03 -4.51
CA PHE A 62 -2.59 -8.63 -4.39
C PHE A 62 -3.08 -7.78 -5.56
N ASP A 63 -2.94 -8.30 -6.77
CA ASP A 63 -3.42 -7.63 -7.98
C ASP A 63 -4.93 -7.37 -7.88
N TYR A 64 -5.68 -8.35 -7.39
CA TYR A 64 -7.12 -8.20 -7.22
C TYR A 64 -7.50 -7.26 -6.06
N TYR A 65 -6.98 -7.45 -4.85
CA TYR A 65 -7.46 -6.73 -3.65
C TYR A 65 -6.78 -5.39 -3.39
N VAL A 66 -5.59 -5.15 -3.96
CA VAL A 66 -4.76 -3.97 -3.62
C VAL A 66 -4.53 -3.06 -4.82
N PHE A 67 -4.32 -3.61 -6.02
CA PHE A 67 -3.88 -2.83 -7.18
C PHE A 67 -4.96 -2.64 -8.26
N SER A 68 -5.97 -3.50 -8.33
CA SER A 68 -7.04 -3.39 -9.31
C SER A 68 -7.99 -2.23 -8.98
N GLU A 69 -8.19 -1.35 -9.95
CA GLU A 69 -9.20 -0.28 -9.89
C GLU A 69 -10.64 -0.80 -10.09
N SER A 70 -10.79 -2.02 -10.62
CA SER A 70 -12.08 -2.63 -10.99
C SER A 70 -12.57 -3.68 -9.99
N ALA A 71 -11.83 -3.96 -8.91
CA ALA A 71 -12.19 -4.99 -7.93
C ALA A 71 -13.44 -4.65 -7.09
N THR A 72 -13.99 -3.46 -7.26
CA THR A 72 -15.23 -2.97 -6.63
C THR A 72 -16.50 -3.39 -7.37
N ASP A 73 -16.41 -3.80 -8.65
CA ASP A 73 -17.56 -4.20 -9.45
C ASP A 73 -17.88 -5.70 -9.23
N ARG A 74 -18.74 -5.95 -8.24
CA ARG A 74 -19.20 -7.29 -7.84
C ARG A 74 -20.72 -7.39 -7.80
N ASP A 75 -21.40 -6.75 -8.74
CA ASP A 75 -22.87 -6.81 -8.89
C ASP A 75 -23.40 -8.26 -9.03
N TYR A 76 -22.53 -9.20 -9.36
CA TYR A 76 -22.83 -10.62 -9.50
C TYR A 76 -22.78 -11.45 -8.19
N TRP A 77 -22.35 -10.89 -7.05
CA TRP A 77 -22.26 -11.64 -5.80
C TRP A 77 -23.57 -11.59 -4.98
N PRO A 78 -24.16 -12.73 -4.59
CA PRO A 78 -25.52 -12.78 -4.02
C PRO A 78 -25.65 -12.39 -2.53
N SER A 79 -24.64 -11.76 -1.92
CA SER A 79 -24.67 -11.46 -0.47
C SER A 79 -24.33 -10.01 -0.13
N ASP A 80 -25.09 -9.43 0.79
CA ASP A 80 -24.92 -8.07 1.34
C ASP A 80 -23.74 -7.91 2.32
N ARG A 81 -22.71 -8.77 2.23
CA ARG A 81 -21.56 -8.66 3.15
C ARG A 81 -20.67 -7.49 2.74
N PRO A 82 -20.25 -6.62 3.67
CA PRO A 82 -19.34 -5.53 3.36
C PRO A 82 -18.01 -6.10 2.85
N ASP A 83 -17.64 -5.70 1.62
CA ASP A 83 -16.42 -6.16 0.95
C ASP A 83 -15.20 -5.39 1.48
N ARG A 84 -14.03 -6.03 1.49
CA ARG A 84 -12.73 -5.43 1.80
C ARG A 84 -12.10 -4.74 0.59
N THR A 85 -12.68 -4.87 -0.61
CA THR A 85 -12.30 -4.16 -1.85
C THR A 85 -12.86 -2.74 -1.92
N CYS A 86 -13.77 -2.37 -1.02
CA CYS A 86 -14.35 -1.03 -1.00
C CYS A 86 -13.34 0.02 -0.50
N VAL A 87 -13.70 1.30 -0.63
CA VAL A 87 -12.92 2.40 -0.05
C VAL A 87 -12.78 2.16 1.45
N ILE A 88 -11.53 2.09 1.92
CA ILE A 88 -11.25 1.83 3.34
C ILE A 88 -11.57 3.08 4.16
N GLU A 89 -12.74 3.09 4.78
CA GLU A 89 -13.14 4.09 5.77
C GLU A 89 -12.57 3.77 7.17
N ASP A 90 -12.63 4.75 8.07
CA ASP A 90 -12.05 4.65 9.43
C ASP A 90 -12.49 3.41 10.24
N PRO A 91 -13.77 2.97 10.23
CA PRO A 91 -14.17 1.76 10.95
C PRO A 91 -13.46 0.49 10.43
N LEU A 92 -13.38 0.34 9.11
CA LEU A 92 -12.72 -0.79 8.48
C LEU A 92 -11.19 -0.72 8.69
N ALA A 93 -10.60 0.46 8.59
CA ALA A 93 -9.18 0.68 8.87
C ALA A 93 -8.81 0.24 10.30
N ARG A 94 -9.64 0.58 11.29
CA ARG A 94 -9.46 0.16 12.69
C ARG A 94 -9.57 -1.36 12.84
N GLN A 95 -10.54 -1.98 12.19
CA GLN A 95 -10.70 -3.44 12.22
C GLN A 95 -9.47 -4.14 11.62
N LEU A 96 -9.04 -3.74 10.42
CA LEU A 96 -7.87 -4.34 9.75
C LEU A 96 -6.59 -4.17 10.57
N ARG A 97 -6.39 -3.00 11.20
CA ARG A 97 -5.25 -2.77 12.09
C ARG A 97 -5.28 -3.69 13.32
N ALA A 98 -6.45 -3.90 13.92
CA ALA A 98 -6.59 -4.79 15.07
C ALA A 98 -6.31 -6.25 14.68
N GLU A 99 -6.85 -6.72 13.55
CA GLU A 99 -6.58 -8.05 12.99
C GLU A 99 -5.07 -8.26 12.76
N LEU A 100 -4.42 -7.33 12.07
CA LEU A 100 -2.99 -7.40 11.78
C LEU A 100 -2.14 -7.41 13.07
N THR A 101 -2.43 -6.50 14.00
CA THR A 101 -1.69 -6.42 15.28
C THR A 101 -1.84 -7.71 16.09
N ASN A 102 -3.02 -8.32 16.10
CA ASN A 102 -3.26 -9.58 16.80
C ASN A 102 -2.52 -10.75 16.17
N HIS A 103 -2.38 -10.77 14.84
CA HIS A 103 -1.64 -11.83 14.14
C HIS A 103 -0.12 -11.66 14.29
N LEU A 104 0.40 -10.44 14.26
CA LEU A 104 1.84 -10.19 14.39
C LEU A 104 2.38 -10.39 15.81
N ARG A 105 1.51 -10.44 16.82
CA ARG A 105 1.88 -10.74 18.22
C ARG A 105 1.97 -12.24 18.52
N ARG A 106 1.55 -13.10 17.59
CA ARG A 106 1.64 -14.57 17.73
C ARG A 106 2.99 -15.06 17.25
#